data_AF-A0A0G3M6M4-F1
#
_entry.id   AF-A0A0G3M6M4-F1
#
_cell.length_a   1.000
_cell.length_b   1.000
_cell.length_c   1.000
_cell.angle_alpha   90.00
_cell.angle_beta   90.00
_cell.angle_gamma   90.00
#
_symmetry.space_group_name_H-M   'P 1'
#
loop_
_entity.id
_entity.type
_entity.pdbx_description
1 polymer ?
#
loop_
_entity_poly.entity_id
_entity_poly.type
_entity_poly.pdbx_seq_one_letter_code
_entity_poly.pdbx_strand_id
1 'polypeptide(L)'
;MGKVKIIGHERLYVTFKDDDRVLEYWIKRGETAEVFTAEVNEKFFNKLMKDAVKQSYGKAFPERPQFGDASKTKYSLGIPKNLFDDLIKNMKNPEILKLK
;
A
#
# COMPACT_ATOMS: atom_id res chain seq x y z
N MET A 1 -22.27 3.82 -4.96
CA MET A 1 -20.81 3.62 -4.92
C MET A 1 -20.38 3.45 -3.47
N GLY A 2 -19.80 2.29 -3.12
CA GLY A 2 -19.36 2.00 -1.75
C GLY A 2 -18.10 2.80 -1.39
N LYS A 3 -18.03 3.34 -0.17
CA LYS A 3 -16.82 3.98 0.35
C LYS A 3 -15.88 2.88 0.85
N VAL A 4 -14.70 2.71 0.22
CA VAL A 4 -13.64 1.84 0.74
C VAL A 4 -13.19 2.39 2.09
N LYS A 5 -13.12 1.53 3.11
CA LYS A 5 -12.72 1.89 4.47
C LYS A 5 -11.84 0.79 5.05
N ILE A 6 -10.80 1.19 5.78
CA ILE A 6 -10.01 0.29 6.62
C ILE A 6 -10.70 0.21 8.00
N ILE A 7 -10.95 -1.01 8.50
CA ILE A 7 -11.61 -1.28 9.79
C ILE A 7 -10.58 -1.74 10.82
N GLY A 8 -10.71 -1.31 12.08
CA GLY A 8 -9.80 -1.72 13.15
C GLY A 8 -8.36 -1.23 12.96
N HIS A 9 -7.39 -2.06 13.35
CA HIS A 9 -5.95 -1.82 13.18
C HIS A 9 -5.38 -2.44 11.89
N GLU A 10 -6.25 -2.78 10.95
CA GLU A 10 -5.83 -3.28 9.65
C GLU A 10 -5.08 -2.21 8.87
N ARG A 11 -4.32 -2.66 7.88
CA ARG A 11 -3.47 -1.83 7.05
C ARG A 11 -3.68 -2.21 5.59
N LEU A 12 -3.77 -1.21 4.73
CA LEU A 12 -3.74 -1.44 3.29
C LEU A 12 -2.31 -1.73 2.88
N TYR A 13 -2.07 -2.89 2.27
CA TYR A 13 -0.75 -3.21 1.73
C TYR A 13 -0.58 -2.52 0.37
N VAL A 14 0.43 -1.66 0.27
CA VAL A 14 0.75 -0.89 -0.94
C VAL A 14 2.20 -1.16 -1.30
N THR A 15 2.49 -1.36 -2.59
CA THR A 15 3.84 -1.53 -3.10
C THR A 15 4.14 -0.42 -4.10
N PHE A 16 5.29 0.23 -3.96
CA PHE A 16 5.74 1.30 -4.86
C PHE A 16 6.90 0.80 -5.72
N LYS A 17 6.98 1.24 -6.98
CA LYS A 17 8.15 1.08 -7.86
C LYS A 17 8.66 -0.36 -8.02
N ASP A 18 7.77 -1.35 -7.95
CA ASP A 18 8.13 -2.78 -7.96
C ASP A 18 6.99 -3.57 -8.61
N ASP A 19 6.99 -3.55 -9.95
CA ASP A 19 5.93 -4.13 -10.77
C ASP A 19 5.94 -5.67 -10.70
N ASP A 20 7.11 -6.28 -10.54
CA ASP A 20 7.26 -7.73 -10.34
C ASP A 20 6.55 -8.19 -9.08
N ARG A 21 6.67 -7.42 -7.98
CA ARG A 21 5.97 -7.72 -6.74
C ARG A 21 4.45 -7.54 -6.88
N VAL A 22 4.01 -6.54 -7.63
CA VAL A 22 2.57 -6.34 -7.94
C VAL A 22 2.04 -7.54 -8.74
N LEU A 23 2.77 -7.99 -9.75
CA LEU A 23 2.43 -9.17 -10.54
C LEU A 23 2.39 -10.44 -9.70
N GLU A 24 3.36 -10.64 -8.81
CA GLU A 24 3.38 -11.78 -7.87
C GLU A 24 2.13 -11.80 -6.99
N TYR A 25 1.72 -10.65 -6.45
CA TYR A 25 0.50 -10.53 -5.66
C TYR A 25 -0.75 -10.80 -6.50
N TRP A 26 -0.81 -10.24 -7.70
CA TRP A 26 -1.91 -10.46 -8.64
C TRP A 26 -2.06 -11.94 -8.97
N ILE A 27 -0.99 -12.65 -9.32
CA ILE A 27 -1.02 -14.09 -9.63
C ILE A 27 -1.52 -14.90 -8.42
N LYS A 28 -1.13 -14.52 -7.20
CA LYS A 28 -1.50 -15.25 -5.97
C LYS A 28 -2.90 -14.95 -5.46
N ARG A 29 -3.45 -13.76 -5.75
CA ARG A 29 -4.64 -13.24 -5.05
C ARG A 29 -5.68 -12.61 -5.96
N GLY A 30 -5.42 -12.43 -7.25
CA GLY A 30 -6.27 -11.72 -8.21
C GLY A 30 -7.68 -12.29 -8.39
N GLU A 31 -7.88 -13.57 -8.08
CA GLU A 31 -9.22 -14.19 -8.06
C GLU A 31 -10.06 -13.77 -6.84
N THR A 32 -9.40 -13.35 -5.76
CA THR A 32 -10.02 -13.02 -4.46
C THR A 32 -9.89 -11.55 -4.07
N ALA A 33 -9.11 -10.78 -4.83
CA ALA A 33 -8.79 -9.39 -4.54
C ALA A 33 -8.62 -8.60 -5.84
N GLU A 34 -9.08 -7.36 -5.84
CA GLU A 34 -8.84 -6.42 -6.93
C GLU A 34 -7.49 -5.74 -6.73
N VAL A 35 -6.65 -5.79 -7.76
CA VAL A 35 -5.35 -5.12 -7.76
C VAL A 35 -5.43 -3.97 -8.77
N PHE A 36 -4.93 -2.81 -8.36
CA PHE A 36 -4.85 -1.65 -9.24
C PHE A 36 -3.46 -1.00 -9.11
N THR A 37 -3.05 -0.29 -10.14
CA THR A 37 -1.90 0.62 -10.14
C THR A 37 -2.39 2.05 -10.09
N ALA A 38 -1.57 2.96 -9.55
CA ALA A 38 -1.85 4.38 -9.56
C ALA A 38 -0.53 5.16 -9.48
N GLU A 39 -0.51 6.34 -10.05
CA GLU A 39 0.55 7.31 -9.81
C GLU A 39 0.37 7.93 -8.43
N VAL A 40 1.47 8.13 -7.69
CA VAL A 40 1.44 8.76 -6.37
C VAL A 40 2.35 9.98 -6.35
N ASN A 41 1.88 11.07 -5.74
CA ASN A 41 2.68 12.27 -5.54
C ASN A 41 4.02 11.94 -4.85
N GLU A 42 5.13 12.39 -5.45
CA GLU A 42 6.47 12.08 -4.96
C GLU A 42 6.74 12.61 -3.53
N LYS A 43 6.26 13.81 -3.19
CA LYS A 43 6.41 14.36 -1.82
C LYS A 43 5.68 13.49 -0.80
N PHE A 44 4.50 12.98 -1.15
CA PHE A 44 3.75 12.08 -0.30
C PHE A 44 4.45 10.73 -0.14
N PHE A 45 4.94 10.15 -1.25
CA PHE A 45 5.76 8.94 -1.21
C PHE A 45 6.98 9.10 -0.29
N ASN A 46 7.75 10.18 -0.45
CA ASN A 46 8.93 10.45 0.37
C ASN A 46 8.58 10.60 1.86
N LYS A 47 7.44 11.23 2.17
CA LYS A 47 6.90 11.31 3.54
C LYS A 47 6.61 9.91 4.10
N LEU A 48 5.87 9.08 3.36
CA LEU A 48 5.55 7.72 3.78
C LEU A 48 6.80 6.90 4.09
N MET A 49 7.81 6.96 3.22
CA MET A 49 9.07 6.23 3.38
C MET A 49 9.88 6.70 4.59
N LYS A 50 9.86 8.01 4.88
CA LYS A 50 10.54 8.60 6.04
C LYS A 50 9.86 8.22 7.36
N ASP A 51 8.53 8.21 7.37
CA ASP A 51 7.73 7.94 8.58
C ASP A 51 7.54 6.44 8.84
N ALA A 52 7.88 5.59 7.87
CA ALA A 52 7.71 4.15 7.94
C ALA A 52 8.58 3.52 9.04
N VAL A 53 7.96 2.67 9.85
CA VAL A 53 8.65 1.90 10.89
C VAL A 53 8.95 0.49 10.40
N LYS A 54 9.98 -0.15 10.97
CA LYS A 54 10.26 -1.57 10.69
C LYS A 54 9.07 -2.42 11.13
N GLN A 55 8.88 -3.56 10.47
CA GLN A 55 7.76 -4.47 10.75
C GLN A 55 7.66 -4.85 12.24
N SER A 56 8.80 -5.08 12.91
CA SER A 56 8.88 -5.41 14.33
C SER A 56 8.26 -4.35 15.27
N TYR A 57 8.19 -3.09 14.83
CA TYR A 57 7.66 -1.97 15.64
C TYR A 57 6.23 -1.57 15.26
N GLY A 58 5.60 -2.22 14.28
CA GLY A 58 4.29 -1.78 13.79
C GLY A 58 3.16 -1.83 14.82
N LYS A 59 3.27 -2.68 15.85
CA LYS A 59 2.33 -2.71 16.99
C LYS A 59 2.51 -1.52 17.94
N ALA A 60 3.74 -1.06 18.13
CA ALA A 60 4.04 0.10 18.97
C ALA A 60 3.66 1.44 18.29
N PHE A 61 3.61 1.45 16.95
CA PHE A 61 3.25 2.64 16.16
C PHE A 61 2.12 2.32 15.16
N PRO A 62 0.89 2.09 15.64
CA PRO A 62 -0.24 1.69 14.79
C PRO A 62 -0.62 2.75 13.74
N GLU A 63 -0.31 4.01 13.99
CA GLU A 63 -0.66 5.16 13.12
C GLU A 63 0.43 5.51 12.10
N ARG A 64 1.57 4.82 12.12
CA ARG A 64 2.68 5.04 11.18
C ARG A 64 2.67 3.99 10.07
N PRO A 65 3.13 4.31 8.85
CA PRO A 65 3.37 3.29 7.83
C PRO A 65 4.33 2.23 8.36
N GLN A 66 4.20 1.00 7.88
CA GLN A 66 5.05 -0.10 8.32
C GLN A 66 5.69 -0.74 7.11
N PHE A 67 7.01 -0.91 7.10
CA PHE A 67 7.66 -1.70 6.07
C PHE A 67 7.13 -3.14 6.07
N GLY A 68 6.83 -3.64 4.87
CA GLY A 68 6.59 -5.06 4.64
C GLY A 68 7.86 -5.89 4.81
N ASP A 69 7.84 -7.09 4.25
CA ASP A 69 9.02 -7.96 4.25
C ASP A 69 10.15 -7.35 3.39
N ALA A 70 11.15 -6.79 4.08
CA ALA A 70 12.31 -6.16 3.46
C ALA A 70 13.20 -7.12 2.67
N SER A 71 13.06 -8.44 2.85
CA SER A 71 13.74 -9.45 2.02
C SER A 71 13.11 -9.57 0.63
N LYS A 72 11.87 -9.11 0.47
CA LYS A 72 11.14 -9.13 -0.80
C LYS A 72 11.24 -7.79 -1.52
N THR A 73 11.02 -6.70 -0.80
CA THR A 73 11.13 -5.35 -1.37
C THR A 73 11.30 -4.29 -0.30
N LYS A 74 12.00 -3.21 -0.64
CA LYS A 74 12.17 -2.05 0.25
C LYS A 74 11.02 -1.05 0.12
N TYR A 75 10.07 -1.30 -0.77
CA TYR A 75 9.04 -0.35 -1.17
C TYR A 75 7.60 -0.85 -0.93
N SER A 76 7.42 -1.93 -0.18
CA SER A 76 6.09 -2.30 0.31
C SER A 76 5.84 -1.72 1.70
N LEU A 77 4.68 -1.08 1.85
CA LEU A 77 4.22 -0.49 3.11
C LEU A 77 2.81 -0.98 3.47
N GLY A 78 2.59 -1.26 4.74
CA GLY A 78 1.27 -1.32 5.35
C GLY A 78 0.81 0.09 5.74
N ILE A 79 -0.12 0.65 4.99
CA ILE A 79 -0.70 1.98 5.19
C ILE A 79 -1.82 1.90 6.23
N PRO A 80 -1.70 2.61 7.37
CA PRO A 80 -2.72 2.62 8.40
C PRO A 80 -3.92 3.49 8.00
N LYS A 81 -5.05 3.26 8.67
CA LYS A 81 -6.33 3.94 8.42
C LYS A 81 -6.23 5.47 8.38
N ASN A 82 -5.46 6.06 9.30
CA ASN A 82 -5.30 7.52 9.40
C ASN A 82 -4.60 8.15 8.17
N LEU A 83 -3.89 7.34 7.36
CA LEU A 83 -3.22 7.80 6.14
C LEU A 83 -3.94 7.39 4.85
N PHE A 84 -5.06 6.66 4.95
CA PHE A 84 -5.79 6.18 3.79
C PHE A 84 -6.38 7.34 2.96
N ASP A 85 -7.04 8.29 3.61
CA ASP A 85 -7.62 9.45 2.91
C ASP A 85 -6.55 10.30 2.22
N ASP A 86 -5.38 10.44 2.85
CA ASP A 86 -4.24 11.15 2.25
C ASP A 86 -3.67 10.38 1.06
N LEU A 87 -3.61 9.05 1.13
CA LEU A 87 -3.23 8.22 -0.02
C LEU A 87 -4.19 8.44 -1.18
N ILE A 88 -5.51 8.36 -0.96
CA ILE A 88 -6.52 8.60 -2.00
C ILE A 88 -6.33 9.98 -2.65
N LYS A 89 -6.13 11.04 -1.85
CA LYS A 89 -5.93 12.41 -2.37
C LYS A 89 -4.64 12.57 -3.19
N ASN A 90 -3.64 11.74 -2.95
CA ASN A 90 -2.34 11.81 -3.62
C ASN A 90 -2.20 10.80 -4.76
N MET A 91 -3.20 9.96 -5.01
CA MET A 91 -3.27 9.05 -6.14
C MET A 91 -3.84 9.73 -7.38
N LYS A 92 -3.30 9.36 -8.53
CA LYS A 92 -3.78 9.76 -9.86
C LYS A 92 -3.79 8.54 -10.78
N ASN A 93 -4.63 8.61 -11.82
CA ASN A 93 -4.70 7.60 -12.88
C ASN A 93 -4.81 6.16 -12.36
N PRO A 94 -5.77 5.83 -11.47
CA PRO A 94 -5.93 4.47 -11.00
C PRO A 94 -6.38 3.55 -12.14
N GLU A 95 -5.66 2.44 -12.34
CA GLU A 95 -5.95 1.43 -13.36
C GLU A 95 -6.06 0.04 -12.72
N ILE A 96 -7.22 -0.60 -12.88
CA ILE A 96 -7.43 -1.97 -12.40
C ILE A 96 -6.70 -2.93 -13.32
N LEU A 97 -5.83 -3.76 -12.75
CA LEU A 97 -5.12 -4.80 -13.48
C LEU A 97 -6.06 -5.97 -13.78
N LYS A 98 -6.27 -6.25 -15.06
CA LYS A 98 -7.02 -7.41 -15.56
C LYS A 98 -6.07 -8.23 -16.43
N LEU A 99 -5.82 -9.49 -16.10
CA LEU A 99 -5.28 -10.40 -17.12
C LEU A 99 -6.38 -10.73 -18.12
N LYS A 100 -6.00 -10.73 -19.39
CA LYS A 100 -6.75 -11.37 -20.46
C LYS A 100 -6.38 -12.84 -20.52
#